data_AF-A0A7Y2TGW7-F1
#
_entry.id   AF-A0A7Y2TGW7-F1
#
_cell.length_a   1.000
_cell.length_b   1.000
_cell.length_c   1.000
_cell.angle_alpha   90.00
_cell.angle_beta   90.00
_cell.angle_gamma   90.00
#
_symmetry.space_group_name_H-M   'P 1'
#
loop_
_entity.id
_entity.type
_entity.pdbx_description
1 polymer ?
#
loop_
_entity_poly.entity_id
_entity_poly.type
_entity_poly.pdbx_seq_one_letter_code
_entity_poly.pdbx_strand_id
1 'polypeptide(L)' 'MLHLSCKDNYKYNEDEEIKAITRVLSNQTDNWNKGNHVGYMEGYKNSGNLKLYSRNGCIYGWNNV' A
#
# COMPACT_ATOMS: atom_id res chain seq x y z
N MET A 1 26.11 5.33 15.61
CA MET A 1 25.18 5.72 14.53
C MET A 1 25.18 4.58 13.52
N LEU A 2 24.15 3.74 13.51
CA LEU A 2 24.07 2.66 12.53
C LEU A 2 23.81 3.27 11.15
N HIS A 3 24.80 3.23 10.27
CA HIS A 3 24.59 3.37 8.83
C HIS A 3 24.03 2.04 8.32
N LEU A 4 22.69 1.90 8.26
CA LEU A 4 22.11 0.90 7.37
C LEU A 4 22.29 1.41 5.94
N SER A 5 23.35 0.94 5.28
CA SER A 5 23.48 0.98 3.84
C SER A 5 22.43 0.03 3.26
N CYS A 6 21.47 0.54 2.48
CA CYS A 6 20.60 -0.31 1.68
C CYS A 6 21.44 -1.01 0.60
N LYS A 7 21.91 -2.22 0.90
CA LYS A 7 22.47 -3.15 -0.08
C LYS A 7 21.80 -4.50 0.11
N ASP A 8 20.53 -4.56 -0.28
CA ASP A 8 19.85 -5.83 -0.47
C ASP A 8 20.11 -6.26 -1.91
N ASN A 9 20.81 -7.39 -2.10
CA ASN A 9 20.89 -8.08 -3.39
C ASN A 9 19.54 -8.76 -3.66
N TYR A 10 18.51 -7.94 -3.88
CA TYR A 10 17.17 -8.41 -4.17
C TYR A 10 17.17 -9.02 -5.58
N LYS A 11 16.98 -10.35 -5.65
CA LYS A 11 16.87 -11.08 -6.91
C LYS A 11 15.45 -10.92 -7.44
N TYR A 12 15.28 -10.01 -8.38
CA TYR A 12 14.00 -9.76 -9.03
C TYR A 12 13.50 -10.99 -9.79
N ASN A 13 12.27 -11.39 -9.49
CA ASN A 13 11.51 -12.37 -10.24
C ASN A 13 10.18 -11.73 -10.64
N GLU A 14 10.04 -11.44 -11.93
CA GLU A 14 8.90 -10.70 -12.47
C GLU A 14 7.55 -11.37 -12.15
N ASP A 15 7.45 -12.69 -12.32
CA ASP A 15 6.19 -13.41 -12.10
C ASP A 15 5.77 -13.39 -10.63
N GLU A 16 6.73 -13.53 -9.71
CA GLU A 16 6.46 -13.49 -8.27
C GLU A 16 6.04 -12.08 -7.82
N GLU A 17 6.70 -11.04 -8.34
CA GLU A 17 6.38 -9.65 -8.04
C GLU A 17 5.02 -9.24 -8.61
N ILE A 18 4.70 -9.60 -9.86
CA ILE A 18 3.39 -9.37 -10.47
C ILE A 18 2.30 -10.05 -9.63
N LYS A 19 2.53 -11.30 -9.20
CA LYS A 19 1.57 -12.03 -8.37
C LYS A 19 1.38 -11.38 -7.01
N ALA A 20 2.44 -10.90 -6.37
CA ALA A 20 2.38 -10.21 -5.09
C ALA A 20 1.60 -8.88 -5.20
N ILE A 21 1.92 -8.05 -6.19
CA ILE A 21 1.23 -6.78 -6.44
C ILE A 21 -0.25 -7.01 -6.74
N THR A 22 -0.56 -7.96 -7.63
CA THR A 22 -1.94 -8.27 -8.03
C THR A 22 -2.77 -8.75 -6.85
N ARG A 23 -2.18 -9.52 -5.93
CA ARG A 23 -2.86 -9.96 -4.70
C ARG A 23 -3.24 -8.76 -3.81
N VAL A 24 -2.34 -7.79 -3.64
CA VAL A 24 -2.64 -6.57 -2.88
C VAL A 24 -3.81 -5.81 -3.52
N LEU A 25 -3.76 -5.58 -4.84
CA LEU A 25 -4.81 -4.86 -5.56
C LEU A 25 -6.17 -5.58 -5.50
N SER A 26 -6.19 -6.90 -5.60
CA SER A 26 -7.41 -7.71 -5.47
C SER A 26 -8.01 -7.58 -4.07
N ASN A 27 -7.18 -7.69 -3.02
CA ASN A 27 -7.65 -7.52 -1.65
C ASN A 27 -8.19 -6.11 -1.38
N GLN A 28 -7.54 -5.08 -1.92
CA GLN A 28 -8.02 -3.70 -1.82
C GLN A 28 -9.39 -3.54 -2.48
N THR A 29 -9.56 -4.12 -3.67
CA THR A 29 -10.83 -4.09 -4.42
C THR A 29 -11.96 -4.76 -3.64
N ASP A 30 -11.71 -5.95 -3.09
CA ASP A 30 -12.70 -6.68 -2.29
C ASP A 30 -13.09 -5.94 -1.02
N ASN A 31 -12.12 -5.38 -0.30
CA ASN A 31 -12.38 -4.60 0.91
C ASN A 31 -13.14 -3.31 0.60
N TRP A 32 -12.77 -2.60 -0.46
CA TRP A 32 -13.47 -1.41 -0.93
C TRP A 32 -14.94 -1.71 -1.25
N ASN A 33 -15.20 -2.77 -2.02
CA ASN A 33 -16.56 -3.18 -2.40
C ASN A 33 -17.42 -3.58 -1.20
N LYS A 34 -16.80 -4.03 -0.09
CA LYS A 34 -17.48 -4.37 1.17
C LYS A 34 -17.64 -3.17 2.12
N GLY A 35 -17.12 -2.00 1.77
CA GLY A 35 -17.06 -0.84 2.68
C GLY A 35 -16.07 -1.02 3.84
N ASN A 36 -15.17 -2.01 3.77
CA ASN A 36 -14.13 -2.22 4.78
C ASN A 36 -12.93 -1.31 4.49
N HIS A 37 -13.04 -0.05 4.91
CA HIS A 37 -11.98 0.95 4.69
C HIS A 37 -10.66 0.57 5.37
N VAL A 38 -10.70 0.00 6.58
CA VAL A 38 -9.49 -0.47 7.29
C VAL A 38 -8.74 -1.51 6.46
N GLY A 39 -9.45 -2.53 5.94
CA GLY A 39 -8.84 -3.57 5.09
C GLY A 39 -8.37 -3.04 3.73
N TYR A 40 -9.03 -2.04 3.16
CA TYR A 40 -8.56 -1.35 1.96
C TYR A 40 -7.20 -0.65 2.20
N MET A 41 -7.04 -0.07 3.40
CA MET A 41 -5.85 0.67 3.77
C MET A 41 -4.62 -0.20 4.05
N GLU A 42 -4.78 -1.49 4.31
CA GLU A 42 -3.66 -2.44 4.51
C GLU A 42 -2.73 -2.55 3.29
N GLY A 43 -3.22 -2.23 2.08
CA GLY A 43 -2.38 -2.18 0.88
C GLY A 43 -1.49 -0.93 0.78
N TYR A 44 -1.64 0.04 1.68
CA TYR A 44 -0.82 1.24 1.75
C TYR A 44 0.14 1.20 2.94
N LYS A 45 1.25 1.92 2.81
CA LYS A 45 2.17 2.16 3.92
C LYS A 45 1.45 2.91 5.04
N ASN A 46 1.45 2.33 6.24
CA ASN A 46 0.93 3.00 7.44
C ASN A 46 1.83 4.19 7.82
N SER A 47 1.39 5.38 7.44
CA SER A 47 2.13 6.62 7.61
C SER A 47 1.17 7.80 7.70
N GLY A 48 1.46 8.75 8.61
CA GLY A 48 0.77 10.04 8.67
C GLY A 48 1.00 10.92 7.43
N ASN A 49 2.04 10.64 6.65
CA ASN A 49 2.36 11.39 5.42
C ASN A 49 1.75 10.79 4.15
N LEU A 50 0.97 9.71 4.27
CA LEU A 50 0.23 9.14 3.13
C LEU A 50 -0.72 10.21 2.57
N LYS A 51 -0.83 10.31 1.25
CA LYS A 51 -1.75 11.23 0.56
C LYS A 51 -2.61 10.46 -0.42
N LEU A 52 -3.93 10.61 -0.29
CA LEU A 52 -4.90 10.00 -1.19
C LEU A 52 -5.70 11.10 -1.88
N TYR A 53 -5.62 11.14 -3.20
CA TYR A 53 -6.32 12.13 -4.02
C TYR A 53 -7.62 11.53 -4.56
N SER A 54 -8.72 12.28 -4.41
CA SER A 54 -10.04 11.92 -4.93
C SER A 54 -10.73 13.15 -5.51
N ARG A 55 -11.92 12.97 -6.08
CA ARG A 55 -12.79 14.08 -6.52
C ARG A 55 -13.08 15.08 -5.39
N ASN A 56 -13.11 14.62 -4.14
CA ASN A 56 -13.45 15.44 -2.99
C ASN A 56 -12.23 16.12 -2.34
N GLY A 57 -11.03 15.97 -2.93
CA GLY A 57 -9.80 16.58 -2.44
C GLY A 57 -8.75 15.54 -2.00
N CYS A 58 -7.86 15.96 -1.11
CA CYS A 58 -6.74 15.17 -0.63
C CYS A 58 -6.92 14.78 0.84
N ILE A 59 -6.88 13.47 1.11
CA ILE A 59 -6.85 12.91 2.46
C ILE A 59 -5.40 12.67 2.86
N TYR A 60 -5.04 13.10 4.08
CA TYR A 60 -3.71 12.97 4.64
C TYR A 60 -3.71 11.92 5.75
N GLY A 61 -2.80 10.95 5.69
CA GLY A 61 -2.59 9.96 6.74
C GLY A 61 -3.44 8.70 6.59
N TRP A 62 -2.84 7.57 6.96
CA TRP A 62 -3.43 6.24 6.84
C TRP A 62 -4.74 6.06 7.63
N ASN A 63 -4.87 6.72 8.79
CA ASN A 63 -6.06 6.60 9.67
C ASN A 63 -7.24 7.51 9.28
N ASN A 64 -7.13 8.29 8.20
CA ASN A 64 -8.10 9.35 7.87
C ASN A 64 -8.99 9.01 6.66
N VAL A 65 -9.06 7.73 6.31
CA VAL A 65 -9.84 7.19 5.17
C VAL A 65 -11.13 6.56 5.65
#